data_AF-A0A2Y9AQV7-F1
#
_entry.id   AF-A0A2Y9AQV7-F1
#
_cell.length_a   1.000
_cell.length_b   1.000
_cell.length_c   1.000
_cell.angle_alpha   90.00
_cell.angle_beta   90.00
_cell.angle_gamma   90.00
#
_symmetry.space_group_name_H-M   'P 1'
#
loop_
_entity.id
_entity.type
_entity.pdbx_description
1 polymer ?
#
loop_
_entity_poly.entity_id
_entity_poly.type
_entity_poly.pdbx_seq_one_letter_code
_entity_poly.pdbx_strand_id
1 'polypeptide(L)'
;MTVFEALADETRRRLLVQLADGALSAGDLAATEAASRPAISRHLKVLRQAGLLEVRQDGRRRIYTLRQAGLSPVRELLDRLEAVDEPTLAPPVPEGRLAALDLEVRRTVRENRAAESVHPSQRSSS
;
A
#
# COMPACT_ATOMS: atom_id res chain seq x y z
N MET A 1 9.09 8.04 -19.34
CA MET A 1 7.80 7.68 -18.75
C MET A 1 8.00 6.39 -17.98
N THR A 2 7.66 6.39 -16.70
CA THR A 2 7.86 5.24 -15.82
C THR A 2 6.72 4.22 -15.96
N VAL A 3 6.94 3.00 -15.47
CA VAL A 3 5.88 1.98 -15.42
C VAL A 3 4.69 2.44 -14.56
N PHE A 4 4.95 3.15 -13.47
CA PHE A 4 3.92 3.65 -12.56
C PHE A 4 3.06 4.73 -13.21
N GLU A 5 3.67 5.68 -13.93
CA GLU A 5 2.94 6.68 -14.72
C GLU A 5 2.07 6.00 -15.79
N ALA A 6 2.60 4.96 -16.44
CA ALA A 6 1.85 4.19 -17.42
C ALA A 6 0.67 3.43 -16.80
N LEU A 7 0.81 2.89 -15.60
CA LEU A 7 -0.26 2.16 -14.93
C LEU A 7 -1.29 3.06 -14.23
N ALA A 8 -1.03 4.35 -14.05
CA ALA A 8 -1.97 5.27 -13.39
C ALA A 8 -3.31 5.46 -14.15
N ASP A 9 -3.32 5.24 -15.46
CA ASP A 9 -4.50 5.41 -16.30
C ASP A 9 -5.31 4.12 -16.43
N GLU A 10 -6.61 4.23 -16.21
CA GLU A 10 -7.54 3.10 -16.20
C GLU A 10 -7.64 2.40 -17.56
N THR A 11 -7.71 3.15 -18.66
CA THR A 11 -7.76 2.57 -20.01
C THR A 11 -6.49 1.78 -20.32
N ARG A 12 -5.31 2.28 -19.92
CA ARG A 12 -4.05 1.55 -20.08
C ARG A 12 -4.02 0.24 -19.28
N ARG A 13 -4.56 0.22 -18.06
CA ARG A 13 -4.68 -1.02 -17.28
C ARG A 13 -5.60 -2.04 -17.97
N ARG A 14 -6.76 -1.62 -18.46
CA ARG A 14 -7.68 -2.52 -19.20
C ARG A 14 -7.04 -3.10 -20.45
N LEU A 15 -6.34 -2.28 -21.24
CA LEU A 15 -5.62 -2.75 -22.41
C LEU A 15 -4.55 -3.81 -22.06
N LEU A 16 -3.83 -3.63 -20.95
CA LEU A 16 -2.85 -4.61 -20.48
C LEU A 16 -3.51 -5.91 -20.05
N VAL A 17 -4.67 -5.85 -19.38
CA VAL A 17 -5.46 -7.04 -19.01
C VAL A 17 -5.90 -7.80 -20.27
N GLN A 18 -6.45 -7.12 -21.27
CA GLN A 18 -6.81 -7.76 -22.55
C GLN A 18 -5.59 -8.41 -23.23
N LEU A 19 -4.43 -7.76 -23.18
CA LEU A 19 -3.19 -8.27 -23.76
C LEU A 19 -2.52 -9.39 -22.93
N ALA A 20 -2.99 -9.62 -21.70
CA ALA A 20 -2.57 -10.76 -20.89
C ALA A 20 -3.18 -12.06 -21.42
N ASP A 21 -4.37 -12.00 -22.02
CA ASP A 21 -5.07 -13.15 -22.60
C ASP A 21 -4.55 -13.53 -23.99
N GLY A 22 -3.84 -12.63 -24.68
CA GLY A 22 -3.25 -12.91 -25.97
C GLY A 22 -2.75 -11.68 -26.72
N ALA A 23 -2.01 -11.94 -27.80
CA ALA A 23 -1.49 -10.88 -28.66
C ALA A 23 -2.60 -10.32 -29.57
N LEU A 24 -2.77 -9.00 -29.57
CA LEU A 24 -3.89 -8.33 -30.26
C LEU A 24 -3.40 -7.17 -31.12
N SER A 25 -4.14 -6.83 -32.18
CA SER A 25 -3.87 -5.62 -32.95
C SER A 25 -4.51 -4.38 -32.31
N ALA A 26 -4.03 -3.19 -32.67
CA ALA A 26 -4.68 -1.94 -32.26
C ALA A 26 -6.14 -1.84 -32.74
N GLY A 27 -6.50 -2.54 -33.82
CA GLY A 27 -7.87 -2.61 -34.31
C GLY A 27 -8.76 -3.47 -33.42
N ASP A 28 -8.25 -4.60 -32.94
CA ASP A 28 -8.98 -5.52 -32.05
C ASP A 28 -9.21 -4.86 -30.68
N LEU A 29 -8.17 -4.23 -30.13
CA LEU A 29 -8.24 -3.49 -28.87
C LEU A 29 -9.20 -2.28 -28.93
N ALA A 30 -9.33 -1.65 -30.10
CA ALA A 30 -10.27 -0.54 -30.28
C ALA A 30 -11.72 -1.01 -30.49
N ALA A 31 -11.95 -2.29 -30.77
CA ALA A 31 -13.30 -2.83 -30.93
C ALA A 31 -13.95 -3.16 -29.58
N THR A 32 -13.14 -3.44 -28.55
CA THR A 32 -13.59 -3.80 -27.20
C THR A 32 -13.68 -2.59 -26.26
N GLU A 33 -12.96 -1.51 -26.56
CA GLU A 33 -12.95 -0.28 -25.77
C GLU A 33 -13.94 0.76 -26.31
N ALA A 34 -14.55 1.55 -25.42
CA ALA A 34 -15.42 2.69 -25.80
C ALA A 34 -14.62 3.90 -26.36
N ALA A 35 -13.37 3.69 -26.77
CA ALA A 35 -12.43 4.72 -27.17
C ALA A 35 -12.06 4.61 -28.66
N SER A 36 -11.73 5.75 -29.27
CA SER A 36 -11.38 5.79 -30.69
C SER A 36 -10.02 5.15 -30.97
N ARG A 37 -9.82 4.63 -32.20
CA ARG A 37 -8.53 4.07 -32.67
C ARG A 37 -7.33 5.02 -32.46
N PRO A 38 -7.43 6.34 -32.70
CA PRO A 38 -6.34 7.28 -32.39
C PRO A 38 -6.01 7.33 -30.89
N ALA A 39 -7.02 7.30 -30.01
CA ALA A 39 -6.83 7.26 -28.57
C ALA A 39 -6.11 5.98 -28.15
N ILE A 40 -6.59 4.81 -28.61
CA ILE A 40 -5.94 3.51 -28.34
C ILE A 40 -4.49 3.50 -28.83
N SER A 41 -4.22 4.02 -30.03
CA SER A 41 -2.85 4.10 -30.56
C SER A 41 -1.92 4.94 -29.68
N ARG A 42 -2.44 6.03 -29.08
CA ARG A 42 -1.69 6.85 -28.12
C ARG A 42 -1.41 6.08 -26.83
N HIS A 43 -2.39 5.39 -26.27
CA HIS A 43 -2.21 4.53 -25.09
C HIS A 43 -1.16 3.44 -25.34
N LEU A 44 -1.22 2.76 -26.50
CA LEU A 44 -0.25 1.73 -26.89
C LEU A 44 1.16 2.29 -27.06
N LYS A 45 1.31 3.49 -27.61
CA LYS A 45 2.62 4.16 -27.70
C LYS A 45 3.21 4.41 -26.32
N VAL A 46 2.40 4.92 -25.39
CA VAL A 46 2.79 5.15 -24.00
C VAL A 46 3.23 3.86 -23.32
N LEU A 47 2.42 2.80 -23.42
CA LEU A 47 2.72 1.51 -22.81
C LEU A 47 4.02 0.90 -23.37
N ARG A 48 4.26 1.04 -24.68
CA ARG A 48 5.54 0.63 -25.30
C ARG A 48 6.73 1.44 -24.80
N GLN A 49 6.59 2.76 -24.66
CA GLN A 49 7.66 3.62 -24.14
C GLN A 49 7.99 3.30 -22.68
N ALA A 50 7.01 2.85 -21.90
CA ALA A 50 7.21 2.36 -20.54
C ALA A 50 7.77 0.91 -20.49
N GLY A 51 8.05 0.28 -21.63
CA GLY A 51 8.62 -1.07 -21.69
C GLY A 51 7.63 -2.20 -21.39
N LEU A 52 6.33 -1.91 -21.29
CA LEU A 52 5.27 -2.86 -20.93
C LEU A 52 4.79 -3.69 -22.12
N LEU A 53 5.00 -3.22 -23.35
CA LEU A 53 4.53 -3.89 -24.57
C LEU A 53 5.64 -4.08 -25.57
N GLU A 54 5.58 -5.21 -26.26
CA GLU A 54 6.33 -5.49 -27.48
C GLU A 54 5.38 -5.33 -28.68
N VAL A 55 5.96 -5.03 -29.85
CA VAL A 55 5.20 -4.96 -31.09
C VAL A 55 5.90 -5.75 -32.17
N ARG A 56 5.12 -6.52 -32.92
CA ARG A 56 5.53 -7.24 -34.11
C ARG A 56 4.71 -6.74 -35.30
N GLN A 57 5.35 -6.65 -36.46
CA GLN A 57 4.63 -6.43 -37.71
C GLN A 57 4.12 -7.77 -38.24
N ASP A 58 2.84 -7.81 -38.59
CA ASP A 58 2.17 -8.97 -39.19
C ASP A 58 1.43 -8.49 -40.45
N GLY A 59 2.13 -8.59 -41.58
CA GLY A 59 1.72 -7.95 -42.83
C GLY A 59 1.55 -6.43 -42.68
N ARG A 60 0.30 -5.96 -42.80
CA ARG A 60 -0.07 -4.55 -42.64
C ARG A 60 -0.49 -4.18 -41.21
N ARG A 61 -0.65 -5.16 -40.33
CA ARG A 61 -1.09 -4.96 -38.95
C ARG A 61 0.10 -4.92 -38.01
N ARG A 62 -0.08 -4.23 -36.89
CA ARG A 62 0.82 -4.28 -35.74
C ARG A 62 0.16 -5.10 -34.66
N ILE A 63 0.83 -6.17 -34.24
CA ILE A 63 0.39 -7.06 -33.17
C ILE A 63 1.17 -6.68 -31.92
N TYR A 64 0.44 -6.40 -30.85
CA TYR A 64 0.97 -6.01 -29.55
C TYR A 64 0.90 -7.20 -28.61
N THR A 65 1.93 -7.36 -27.79
CA THR A 65 2.02 -8.41 -26.78
C THR A 65 2.48 -7.81 -25.47
N LEU A 66 1.89 -8.26 -24.36
CA LEU A 66 2.33 -7.90 -23.03
C LEU A 66 3.76 -8.44 -22.77
N ARG A 67 4.64 -7.56 -22.28
CA ARG A 67 5.97 -7.96 -21.79
C ARG A 67 5.91 -8.12 -20.28
N GLN A 68 5.82 -9.36 -19.81
CA GLN A 68 5.78 -9.64 -18.38
C GLN A 68 7.01 -9.08 -17.63
N ALA A 69 8.20 -9.13 -18.25
CA ALA A 69 9.41 -8.54 -17.69
C ALA A 69 9.31 -7.02 -17.45
N GLY A 70 8.45 -6.30 -18.20
CA GLY A 70 8.20 -4.87 -17.99
C GLY A 70 7.47 -4.55 -16.69
N LEU A 71 6.84 -5.54 -16.05
CA LEU A 71 6.15 -5.41 -14.77
C LEU A 71 7.07 -5.61 -13.55
N SER A 72 8.33 -6.00 -13.75
CA SER A 72 9.27 -6.30 -12.65
C SER A 72 9.36 -5.16 -11.61
N PRO A 73 9.48 -3.87 -11.99
CA PRO A 73 9.57 -2.81 -10.98
C PRO A 73 8.32 -2.66 -10.11
N VAL A 74 7.14 -3.05 -10.63
CA VAL A 74 5.89 -3.04 -9.86
C VAL A 74 5.86 -4.21 -8.89
N ARG A 75 6.27 -5.40 -9.35
CA ARG A 75 6.39 -6.58 -8.49
C ARG A 75 7.37 -6.35 -7.35
N GLU A 76 8.56 -5.84 -7.66
CA GLU A 76 9.58 -5.49 -6.66
C GLU A 76 9.09 -4.48 -5.62
N LEU A 77 8.27 -3.51 -6.03
CA LEU A 77 7.66 -2.56 -5.11
C LEU A 77 6.66 -3.25 -4.18
N LEU A 78 5.78 -4.08 -4.73
CA LEU A 78 4.78 -4.83 -3.93
C LEU A 78 5.48 -5.78 -2.95
N ASP A 79 6.45 -6.56 -3.42
CA ASP A 79 7.25 -7.46 -2.59
C ASP A 79 7.90 -6.69 -1.43
N ARG A 80 8.42 -5.48 -1.68
CA ARG A 80 9.01 -4.63 -0.63
C ARG A 80 7.97 -4.12 0.38
N LEU A 81 6.78 -3.77 -0.07
CA LEU A 81 5.72 -3.26 0.80
C LEU A 81 5.09 -4.38 1.63
N GLU A 82 5.02 -5.60 1.08
CA GLU A 82 4.53 -6.80 1.75
C GLU A 82 5.55 -7.42 2.70
N ALA A 83 6.86 -7.24 2.43
CA ALA A 83 7.94 -7.66 3.33
C ALA A 83 7.98 -6.88 4.65
N VAL A 84 7.09 -5.91 4.84
CA VAL A 84 6.84 -5.34 6.16
C VAL A 84 6.06 -6.40 6.95
N ASP A 85 6.77 -7.15 7.80
CA ASP A 85 6.13 -7.97 8.83
C ASP A 85 5.02 -7.14 9.48
N GLU A 86 3.84 -7.74 9.65
CA GLU A 86 2.71 -7.18 10.40
C GLU A 86 3.30 -6.35 11.54
N PRO A 87 3.10 -5.01 11.58
CA PRO A 87 3.68 -4.20 12.64
C PRO A 87 3.12 -4.82 13.89
N THR A 88 3.95 -5.58 14.61
CA THR A 88 3.46 -6.51 15.62
C THR A 88 2.63 -5.65 16.52
N LEU A 89 1.31 -5.79 16.40
CA LEU A 89 0.35 -5.10 17.25
C LEU A 89 0.37 -5.76 18.62
N ALA A 90 1.52 -6.33 19.02
CA ALA A 90 1.89 -6.44 20.40
C ALA A 90 1.72 -5.03 20.95
N PRO A 91 0.82 -4.85 21.93
CA PRO A 91 0.64 -3.55 22.52
C PRO A 91 2.02 -3.00 22.90
N PRO A 92 2.31 -1.70 22.69
CA PRO A 92 3.59 -1.09 23.07
C PRO A 92 3.88 -1.20 24.58
N VAL A 93 2.96 -1.81 25.33
CA VAL A 93 2.97 -2.02 26.76
C VAL A 93 2.72 -3.52 27.00
N PRO A 94 3.69 -4.27 27.56
CA PRO A 94 3.48 -5.64 28.01
C PRO A 94 2.30 -5.71 28.98
N GLU A 95 1.43 -6.71 28.82
CA GLU A 95 0.37 -7.00 29.77
C GLU A 95 0.98 -7.14 31.17
N GLY A 96 0.60 -6.23 32.08
CA GLY A 96 1.14 -6.16 33.45
C GLY A 96 1.90 -4.89 33.80
N ARG A 97 2.35 -4.08 32.83
CA ARG A 97 2.98 -2.78 33.15
C ARG A 97 2.01 -1.79 33.81
N LEU A 98 0.73 -1.86 33.44
CA LEU A 98 -0.34 -1.10 34.08
C LEU A 98 -0.61 -1.60 35.52
N ALA A 99 -0.51 -2.91 35.77
CA ALA A 99 -0.66 -3.47 37.10
C ALA A 99 0.47 -3.08 38.06
N ALA A 100 1.69 -2.91 37.56
CA ALA A 100 2.82 -2.40 38.35
C ALA A 100 2.59 -0.96 38.81
N LEU A 101 2.00 -0.12 37.95
CA LEU A 101 1.62 1.25 38.30
C LEU A 101 0.49 1.27 39.34
N ASP A 102 -0.52 0.41 39.20
CA ASP A 102 -1.60 0.28 40.18
C ASP A 102 -1.09 -0.15 41.57
N LEU A 103 -0.08 -1.03 41.61
CA LEU A 103 0.56 -1.43 42.86
C LEU A 103 1.31 -0.25 43.50
N GLU A 104 2.07 0.51 42.69
CA GLU A 104 2.84 1.65 43.18
C GLU A 104 1.92 2.76 43.70
N VAL A 105 0.82 3.07 43.00
CA VAL A 105 -0.20 4.04 43.47
C VAL A 105 -0.80 3.61 44.81
N ARG A 106 -1.17 2.32 44.95
CA ARG A 106 -1.73 1.79 46.20
C ARG A 106 -0.73 1.88 47.36
N ARG A 107 0.56 1.68 47.08
CA ARG A 107 1.64 1.83 48.05
C ARG A 107 1.77 3.27 48.53
N THR A 108 1.89 4.23 47.60
CA THR A 108 2.04 5.66 47.95
C THR A 108 0.83 6.20 48.73
N VAL A 109 -0.39 5.78 48.37
CA VAL A 109 -1.62 6.17 49.10
C VAL A 109 -1.63 5.61 50.53
N ARG A 110 -1.12 4.39 50.76
CA ARG A 110 -0.99 3.81 52.12
C ARG A 110 0.05 4.56 52.95
N GLU A 111 1.21 4.85 52.37
CA GLU A 111 2.29 5.59 53.04
C GLU A 111 1.81 7.01 53.43
N ASN A 112 1.09 7.71 52.55
CA ASN A 112 0.53 9.03 52.85
C ASN A 112 -0.57 8.99 53.92
N ARG A 113 -1.51 8.03 53.88
CA ARG A 113 -2.56 7.91 54.92
C ARG A 113 -1.99 7.55 56.29
N ALA A 114 -0.95 6.73 56.34
CA ALA A 114 -0.27 6.42 57.59
C ALA A 114 0.41 7.67 58.17
N ALA A 115 1.06 8.48 57.31
CA ALA A 115 1.68 9.75 57.72
C ALA A 115 0.64 10.78 58.22
N GLU A 116 -0.55 10.86 57.60
CA GLU A 116 -1.65 11.74 58.04
C GLU A 116 -2.26 11.30 59.40
N SER A 117 -2.36 9.99 59.65
CA SER A 117 -2.90 9.47 60.92
C SER A 117 -1.99 9.65 62.14
N VAL A 118 -0.71 9.98 61.92
CA VAL A 118 0.28 10.23 62.99
C VAL A 118 0.29 11.70 63.46
N HIS A 119 -0.46 12.59 62.80
CA HIS A 119 -0.66 13.97 63.28
C HIS A 119 -2.10 14.22 63.78
N PRO A 120 -2.41 13.89 65.05
CA PRO A 120 -3.60 14.43 65.68
C PRO A 120 -3.34 15.89 66.05
N SER A 121 -4.06 16.78 65.37
CA SER A 121 -4.79 17.90 65.97
C SER A 121 -4.19 18.49 67.25
N GLN A 122 -3.18 19.34 67.14
CA GLN A 122 -3.06 20.45 68.09
C GLN A 122 -3.97 21.58 67.61
N ARG A 123 -5.28 21.44 67.86
CA ARG A 123 -6.19 22.58 68.02
C ARG A 123 -6.35 22.85 69.51
N SER A 124 -5.88 24.04 69.90
CA SER A 124 -6.52 24.95 70.85
C SER A 124 -6.58 24.55 72.33
N SER A 125 -5.92 25.33 73.20
CA SER A 125 -6.61 26.18 74.19
C SER A 125 -5.63 26.99 75.05
N SER A 126 -5.82 28.32 75.04
CA SER A 126 -5.58 29.35 76.07
C SER A 126 -4.80 30.54 75.55
#